data_AF-V5GEX4-F1
#
_entry.id   AF-V5GEX4-F1
#
_cell.length_a   1.000
_cell.length_b   1.000
_cell.length_c   1.000
_cell.angle_alpha   90.00
_cell.angle_beta   90.00
_cell.angle_gamma   90.00
#
_symmetry.space_group_name_H-M   'P 1'
#
loop_
_entity.id
_entity.type
_entity.pdbx_description
1 polymer ?
#
loop_
_entity_poly.entity_id
_entity_poly.type
_entity_poly.pdbx_seq_one_letter_code
_entity_poly.pdbx_strand_id
1 'polypeptide(L)'
;MAWTLFSRLFFTYTWRILVLGYRNRLELSSLDPLPENVKSSALSAVFQRASIKKREFTAYADEKEAFIQAPTSSSPKGRLPLYAVIFAVSRWELLLSAVVRLAGIALSLVPPLTLGYLLVFIEDGEVGWHGYAYALEYTLSQFVCGLLNAHDKYFMALGAYKAQSALVSALYKKVLRISSSSRRKYTAGHITN
;
A
#
# COMPACT_ATOMS: atom_id res chain seq x y z
N MET A 1 -15.31 13.29 15.66
CA MET A 1 -16.54 12.63 15.16
C MET A 1 -16.24 11.15 14.96
N ALA A 2 -17.00 10.27 15.61
CA ALA A 2 -16.85 8.83 15.44
C ALA A 2 -17.29 8.47 14.02
N TRP A 3 -16.33 8.18 13.14
CA TRP A 3 -16.61 7.75 11.79
C TRP A 3 -17.32 6.40 11.85
N THR A 4 -18.59 6.37 11.47
CA THR A 4 -19.36 5.14 11.35
C THR A 4 -18.67 4.24 10.31
N LEU A 5 -18.69 2.92 10.52
CA LEU A 5 -18.09 1.94 9.59
C LEU A 5 -18.54 2.18 8.14
N PHE A 6 -19.80 2.57 7.97
CA PHE A 6 -20.39 2.96 6.69
C PHE A 6 -19.63 4.09 5.99
N SER A 7 -19.21 5.12 6.72
CA SER A 7 -18.49 6.25 6.14
C SER A 7 -17.10 5.88 5.62
N ARG A 8 -16.44 4.91 6.28
CA ARG A 8 -15.16 4.37 5.83
C ARG A 8 -15.32 3.42 4.63
N LEU A 9 -16.40 2.65 4.61
CA LEU A 9 -16.66 1.70 3.52
C LEU A 9 -16.95 2.44 2.20
N PHE A 10 -17.83 3.45 2.24
CA PHE A 10 -18.26 4.20 1.06
C PHE A 10 -17.46 5.47 0.79
N PHE A 11 -16.38 5.70 1.55
CA PHE A 11 -15.55 6.91 1.45
C PHE A 11 -16.36 8.22 1.55
N THR A 12 -17.49 8.23 2.24
CA THR A 12 -18.39 9.40 2.29
C THR A 12 -17.75 10.60 2.97
N TYR A 13 -16.70 10.38 3.78
CA TYR A 13 -15.90 11.45 4.37
C TYR A 13 -15.26 12.38 3.33
N THR A 14 -14.97 11.87 2.13
CA THR A 14 -14.39 12.66 1.04
C THR A 14 -15.38 13.65 0.43
N TRP A 15 -16.68 13.43 0.63
CA TRP A 15 -17.74 14.30 0.13
C TRP A 15 -17.57 15.75 0.57
N ARG A 16 -17.13 15.98 1.82
CA ARG A 16 -16.86 17.32 2.35
C ARG A 16 -15.84 18.07 1.49
N ILE A 17 -14.74 17.39 1.13
CA ILE A 17 -13.65 17.97 0.35
C ILE A 17 -14.11 18.22 -1.09
N LEU A 18 -14.87 17.29 -1.67
CA LEU A 18 -15.44 17.44 -3.02
C LEU A 18 -16.36 18.67 -3.11
N VAL A 19 -17.23 18.88 -2.14
CA VAL A 19 -18.14 20.06 -2.11
C VAL A 19 -17.35 21.37 -1.92
N LEU A 20 -16.32 21.37 -1.07
CA LEU A 20 -15.43 22.53 -0.90
C LEU A 20 -14.68 22.87 -2.20
N GLY A 21 -14.21 21.85 -2.92
CA GLY A 21 -13.58 21.98 -4.23
C GLY A 21 -14.56 22.54 -5.27
N TYR A 22 -15.78 21.98 -5.36
CA TYR A 22 -16.82 22.46 -6.27
C TYR A 22 -17.18 23.94 -6.06
N ARG A 23 -17.11 24.42 -4.80
CA ARG A 23 -17.38 25.82 -4.45
C ARG A 23 -16.18 26.75 -4.60
N ASN A 24 -15.04 26.26 -5.10
CA ASN A 24 -13.79 27.02 -5.20
C ASN A 24 -13.37 27.67 -3.86
N ARG A 25 -13.52 26.93 -2.76
CA ARG A 25 -13.14 27.35 -1.39
C ARG A 25 -12.07 26.43 -0.79
N LEU A 26 -11.35 25.69 -1.63
CA LEU A 26 -10.36 24.73 -1.18
C LEU A 26 -9.07 25.44 -0.80
N GLU A 27 -8.92 25.72 0.49
CA GLU A 27 -7.68 26.26 1.08
C GLU A 27 -6.96 25.20 1.90
N LEU A 28 -5.64 25.33 2.05
CA LEU A 28 -4.83 24.39 2.84
C LEU A 28 -5.28 24.32 4.31
N SER A 29 -5.77 25.45 4.84
CA SER A 29 -6.33 25.60 6.19
C SER A 29 -7.63 24.81 6.40
N SER A 30 -8.38 24.54 5.32
CA SER A 30 -9.68 23.86 5.37
C SER A 30 -9.57 22.33 5.40
N LEU A 31 -8.37 21.80 5.11
CA LEU A 31 -8.08 20.36 5.03
C LEU A 31 -7.87 19.76 6.41
N ASP A 32 -8.35 18.52 6.57
CA ASP A 32 -8.16 17.78 7.81
C ASP A 32 -6.68 17.39 7.98
N PRO A 33 -6.11 17.49 9.19
CA PRO A 33 -4.73 17.10 9.44
C PRO A 33 -4.56 15.60 9.25
N LEU A 34 -3.38 15.21 8.74
CA LEU A 34 -3.07 13.80 8.52
C LEU A 34 -3.06 13.02 9.84
N PRO A 35 -3.56 11.77 9.84
CA PRO A 35 -3.53 10.92 11.01
C PRO A 35 -2.08 10.58 11.38
N GLU A 36 -1.81 10.38 12.68
CA GLU A 36 -0.44 10.24 13.20
C GLU A 36 0.33 9.07 12.61
N ASN A 37 -0.36 7.98 12.27
CA ASN A 37 0.20 6.79 11.64
C ASN A 37 0.71 7.00 10.21
N VAL A 38 0.41 8.14 9.57
CA VAL A 38 0.86 8.51 8.22
C VAL A 38 1.86 9.68 8.25
N LYS A 39 2.03 10.35 9.40
CA LYS A 39 3.00 11.44 9.54
C LYS A 39 4.42 10.95 9.29
N SER A 40 5.22 11.77 8.61
CA SER A 40 6.63 11.47 8.27
C SER A 40 7.50 11.22 9.51
N SER A 41 7.22 11.89 10.64
CA SER A 41 7.94 11.68 11.90
C SER A 41 7.81 10.24 12.40
N ALA A 42 6.57 9.73 12.49
CA ALA A 42 6.28 8.36 12.89
C ALA A 42 6.88 7.33 11.92
N LEU A 43 6.69 7.54 10.61
CA LEU A 43 7.24 6.65 9.58
C LEU A 43 8.77 6.63 9.60
N SER A 44 9.43 7.76 9.82
CA SER A 44 10.89 7.82 9.92
C SER A 44 11.42 7.09 11.15
N ALA A 45 10.68 7.10 12.26
CA ALA A 45 11.03 6.36 13.48
C ALA A 45 10.87 4.84 13.26
N VAL A 46 9.78 4.42 12.61
CA VAL A 46 9.57 3.00 12.23
C VAL A 46 10.67 2.52 11.28
N PHE A 47 11.00 3.32 10.26
CA PHE A 47 12.08 2.99 9.32
C PHE A 47 13.44 2.85 10.03
N GLN A 48 13.78 3.76 10.94
CA GLN A 48 15.02 3.67 11.71
C GLN A 48 15.06 2.44 12.61
N ARG A 49 13.97 2.14 13.33
CA ARG A 49 13.86 0.94 14.15
C ARG A 49 13.99 -0.33 13.31
N ALA A 50 13.32 -0.38 12.16
CA ALA A 50 13.42 -1.51 11.23
C ALA A 50 14.84 -1.67 10.66
N SER A 51 15.54 -0.57 10.38
CA SER A 51 16.92 -0.59 9.89
C SER A 51 17.91 -1.04 10.96
N ILE A 52 17.75 -0.59 12.21
CA ILE A 52 18.64 -0.95 13.34
C ILE A 52 18.41 -2.40 13.77
N LYS A 53 17.15 -2.80 14.00
CA LYS A 53 16.80 -4.17 14.41
C LYS A 53 17.30 -5.21 13.40
N LYS A 54 17.19 -4.91 12.11
CA LYS A 54 17.68 -5.80 11.06
C LYS A 54 19.21 -5.82 10.96
N ARG A 55 19.88 -4.71 11.29
CA ARG A 55 21.35 -4.62 11.40
C ARG A 55 21.89 -5.44 12.57
N GLU A 56 21.22 -5.41 13.72
CA GLU A 56 21.55 -6.24 14.89
C GLU A 56 21.32 -7.74 14.59
N PHE A 57 20.19 -8.09 13.97
CA PHE A 57 19.91 -9.47 13.57
C PHE A 57 20.93 -10.02 12.56
N THR A 58 21.30 -9.22 11.55
CA THR A 58 22.34 -9.60 10.59
C THR A 58 23.71 -9.72 11.25
N ALA A 59 24.05 -8.86 12.21
CA ALA A 59 25.31 -8.95 12.96
C ALA A 59 25.37 -10.21 13.84
N TYR A 60 24.26 -10.60 14.48
CA TYR A 60 24.17 -11.82 15.28
C TYR A 60 24.26 -13.10 14.43
N ALA A 61 23.64 -13.09 13.25
CA ALA A 61 23.73 -14.22 12.31
C ALA A 61 25.18 -14.40 11.79
N ASP A 62 25.85 -13.29 11.47
CA ASP A 62 27.26 -13.28 11.02
C ASP A 62 28.22 -13.74 12.12
N GLU A 63 28.02 -13.31 13.38
CA GLU A 63 28.82 -13.77 14.53
C GLU A 63 28.64 -15.28 14.78
N LYS A 64 27.42 -15.80 14.61
CA LYS A 64 27.14 -17.25 14.71
C LYS A 64 27.73 -18.05 13.55
N GLU A 65 27.67 -17.55 12.32
CA GLU A 65 28.27 -18.21 11.16
C GLU A 65 29.81 -18.19 11.25
N ALA A 66 30.41 -17.09 11.72
CA ALA A 66 31.84 -16.99 11.99
C ALA A 66 32.33 -17.93 13.10
N PHE A 67 31.45 -18.30 14.05
CA PHE A 67 31.77 -19.30 15.07
C PHE A 67 31.76 -20.74 14.52
N ILE A 68 31.12 -20.97 13.37
CA ILE A 68 30.98 -22.28 12.73
C ILE A 68 32.03 -22.47 11.60
N GLN A 69 32.57 -21.40 10.99
CA GLN A 69 33.53 -21.46 9.88
C GLN A 69 34.91 -20.87 10.21
N ALA A 70 35.97 -21.69 10.06
CA ALA A 70 37.38 -21.29 10.10
C ALA A 70 37.73 -20.33 8.92
N PRO A 71 38.78 -19.50 9.05
CA PRO A 71 38.91 -18.24 8.31
C PRO A 71 39.33 -18.46 6.86
N THR A 72 38.37 -18.56 5.94
CA THR A 72 38.64 -18.42 4.51
C THR A 72 37.85 -17.24 3.95
N SER A 73 38.59 -16.17 3.65
CA SER A 73 38.22 -14.99 2.85
C SER A 73 36.89 -14.31 3.18
N SER A 74 36.99 -13.29 4.03
CA SER A 74 35.95 -12.30 4.34
C SER A 74 35.35 -11.67 3.08
N SER A 75 34.17 -12.13 2.68
CA SER A 75 33.32 -11.42 1.72
C SER A 75 32.74 -10.15 2.36
N PRO A 76 32.54 -9.06 1.60
CA PRO A 76 32.28 -7.75 2.18
C PRO A 76 30.89 -7.68 2.83
N LYS A 77 30.87 -7.35 4.13
CA LYS A 77 29.73 -6.84 4.94
C LYS A 77 28.46 -6.61 4.13
N GLY A 78 27.55 -7.58 4.16
CA GLY A 78 26.28 -7.56 3.42
C GLY A 78 25.47 -6.31 3.74
N ARG A 79 25.40 -5.39 2.79
CA ARG A 79 24.53 -4.21 2.91
C ARG A 79 23.08 -4.70 2.93
N LEU A 80 22.34 -4.30 3.96
CA LEU A 80 20.92 -4.62 4.06
C LEU A 80 20.18 -4.18 2.80
N PRO A 81 19.38 -5.06 2.18
CA PRO A 81 18.57 -4.67 1.04
C PRO A 81 17.55 -3.62 1.46
N LEU A 82 17.61 -2.46 0.82
CA LEU A 82 16.71 -1.33 1.07
C LEU A 82 15.24 -1.73 0.89
N TYR A 83 14.95 -2.56 -0.12
CA TYR A 83 13.60 -3.09 -0.39
C TYR A 83 13.00 -3.78 0.83
N ALA A 84 13.81 -4.47 1.63
CA ALA A 84 13.31 -5.23 2.75
C ALA A 84 12.99 -4.35 3.98
N VAL A 85 13.61 -3.17 4.08
CA VAL A 85 13.26 -2.16 5.09
C VAL A 85 12.00 -1.42 4.67
N ILE A 86 11.86 -1.09 3.39
CA ILE A 86 10.64 -0.48 2.84
C ILE A 86 9.45 -1.43 3.04
N PHE A 87 9.62 -2.70 2.66
CA PHE A 87 8.60 -3.72 2.87
C PHE A 87 8.24 -3.87 4.36
N ALA A 88 9.20 -3.63 5.27
CA ALA A 88 8.93 -3.65 6.70
C ALA A 88 8.07 -2.49 7.21
N VAL A 89 8.05 -1.36 6.51
CA VAL A 89 7.23 -0.18 6.87
C VAL A 89 5.79 -0.34 6.38
N SER A 90 5.60 -0.87 5.16
CA SER A 90 4.28 -0.93 4.50
C SER A 90 3.65 -2.33 4.45
N ARG A 91 4.22 -3.30 5.17
CA ARG A 91 3.82 -4.72 5.11
C ARG A 91 2.35 -4.97 5.43
N TRP A 92 1.77 -4.22 6.37
CA TRP A 92 0.39 -4.45 6.77
C TRP A 92 -0.59 -4.01 5.67
N GLU A 93 -0.34 -2.84 5.09
CA GLU A 93 -1.14 -2.27 4.01
C GLU A 93 -1.01 -3.10 2.73
N LEU A 94 0.20 -3.58 2.43
CA LEU A 94 0.44 -4.45 1.28
C LEU A 94 -0.23 -5.82 1.44
N LEU A 95 -0.16 -6.41 2.64
CA LEU A 95 -0.81 -7.68 2.91
C LEU A 95 -2.34 -7.55 2.80
N LEU A 96 -2.91 -6.48 3.35
CA LEU A 96 -4.35 -6.24 3.28
C LEU A 96 -4.81 -5.99 1.84
N SER A 97 -4.07 -5.19 1.06
CA SER A 97 -4.31 -5.02 -0.38
C SER A 97 -4.24 -6.35 -1.11
N ALA A 98 -3.21 -7.17 -0.87
CA ALA A 98 -3.07 -8.47 -1.52
C ALA A 98 -4.27 -9.41 -1.24
N VAL A 99 -4.74 -9.47 0.01
CA VAL A 99 -5.91 -10.29 0.38
C VAL A 99 -7.18 -9.79 -0.32
N VAL A 100 -7.42 -8.47 -0.30
CA VAL A 100 -8.59 -7.87 -0.98
C VAL A 100 -8.52 -8.07 -2.50
N ARG A 101 -7.32 -7.96 -3.08
CA ARG A 101 -7.09 -8.17 -4.50
C ARG A 101 -7.34 -9.61 -4.91
N LEU A 102 -6.88 -10.59 -4.11
CA LEU A 102 -7.13 -12.01 -4.36
C LEU A 102 -8.63 -12.32 -4.33
N ALA A 103 -9.36 -11.79 -3.34
CA ALA A 103 -10.81 -11.91 -3.29
C ALA A 103 -11.48 -11.28 -4.53
N GLY A 104 -11.01 -10.11 -4.95
CA GLY A 104 -11.50 -9.44 -6.17
C GLY A 104 -11.21 -10.22 -7.46
N ILE A 105 -10.06 -10.89 -7.56
CA ILE A 105 -9.73 -11.75 -8.70
C ILE A 105 -10.66 -12.97 -8.73
N ALA A 106 -10.87 -13.62 -7.59
CA ALA A 106 -11.83 -14.73 -7.51
C ALA A 106 -13.24 -14.30 -7.93
N LEU A 107 -13.70 -13.14 -7.47
CA LEU A 107 -15.02 -12.61 -7.80
C LEU A 107 -15.13 -12.14 -9.26
N SER A 108 -14.01 -11.77 -9.91
CA SER A 108 -14.00 -11.38 -11.31
C SER A 108 -14.31 -12.53 -12.30
N LEU A 109 -14.33 -13.77 -11.80
CA LEU A 109 -14.77 -14.95 -12.57
C LEU A 109 -16.29 -15.13 -12.55
N VAL A 110 -17.02 -14.49 -11.63
CA VAL A 110 -18.47 -14.60 -11.54
C VAL A 110 -19.19 -13.98 -12.76
N PRO A 111 -18.84 -12.77 -13.22
CA PRO A 111 -19.50 -12.15 -14.38
C PRO A 111 -19.54 -13.03 -15.66
N PRO A 112 -18.44 -13.63 -16.14
CA PRO A 112 -18.51 -14.49 -17.32
C PRO A 112 -19.31 -15.78 -17.09
N LEU A 113 -19.33 -16.33 -15.88
CA LEU A 113 -20.14 -17.50 -15.55
C LEU A 113 -21.64 -17.16 -15.56
N THR A 114 -22.04 -16.08 -14.88
CA THR A 114 -23.44 -15.63 -14.85
C THR A 114 -23.93 -15.23 -16.24
N LEU A 115 -23.08 -14.63 -17.07
CA LEU A 115 -23.42 -14.33 -18.47
C LEU A 115 -23.67 -15.60 -19.28
N GLY A 116 -22.92 -16.68 -19.05
CA GLY A 116 -23.16 -17.97 -19.69
C GLY A 116 -24.54 -18.55 -19.33
N TYR A 117 -24.90 -18.55 -18.04
CA TYR A 117 -26.23 -19.00 -17.60
C TYR A 117 -27.36 -18.13 -18.15
N LEU A 118 -27.16 -16.81 -18.21
CA LEU A 118 -28.13 -15.88 -18.78
C LEU A 118 -28.34 -16.13 -20.28
N LEU A 119 -27.28 -16.47 -21.01
CA LEU A 119 -27.35 -16.75 -22.45
C LEU A 119 -28.17 -18.03 -22.70
N VAL A 120 -27.91 -19.11 -21.97
CA VAL A 120 -28.69 -20.36 -22.06
C VAL A 120 -30.17 -20.12 -21.74
N PHE A 121 -30.46 -19.33 -20.70
CA PHE A 121 -31.83 -18.95 -20.35
C PHE A 121 -32.55 -18.20 -21.49
N ILE A 122 -31.84 -17.34 -22.22
CA ILE A 122 -32.39 -16.62 -23.38
C ILE A 122 -32.64 -17.59 -24.56
N GLU A 123 -31.75 -18.56 -24.78
CA GLU A 123 -31.88 -19.54 -25.87
C GLU A 123 -33.05 -20.52 -25.65
N ASP A 124 -33.26 -20.97 -24.41
CA ASP A 124 -34.35 -21.90 -24.06
C ASP A 124 -35.74 -21.25 -24.09
N GLY A 125 -35.82 -19.91 -24.17
CA GLY A 125 -37.08 -19.18 -24.24
C GLY A 125 -37.97 -19.32 -23.01
N GLU A 126 -37.41 -19.75 -21.87
CA GLU A 126 -38.14 -19.86 -20.61
C GLU A 126 -38.57 -18.48 -20.11
N VAL A 127 -39.88 -18.29 -19.93
CA VAL A 127 -40.43 -17.03 -19.41
C VAL A 127 -40.64 -17.20 -17.91
N GLY A 128 -39.72 -16.68 -17.09
CA GLY A 128 -39.78 -16.86 -15.64
C GLY A 128 -39.00 -15.82 -14.84
N TRP A 129 -39.16 -15.87 -13.52
CA TRP A 129 -38.48 -14.98 -12.56
C TRP A 129 -36.96 -15.20 -12.51
N HIS A 130 -36.47 -16.33 -13.04
CA HIS A 130 -35.06 -16.71 -13.08
C HIS A 130 -34.18 -15.69 -13.81
N GLY A 131 -34.65 -15.10 -14.91
CA GLY A 131 -33.91 -14.05 -15.63
C GLY A 131 -33.65 -12.81 -14.76
N TYR A 132 -34.65 -12.39 -13.97
CA TYR A 132 -34.48 -11.28 -13.02
C TYR A 132 -33.53 -11.64 -11.89
N ALA A 133 -33.55 -12.90 -11.41
CA ALA A 133 -32.62 -13.38 -10.40
C ALA A 133 -31.17 -13.35 -10.89
N TYR A 134 -30.89 -13.85 -12.11
CA TYR A 134 -29.56 -13.80 -12.72
C TYR A 134 -29.06 -12.37 -12.96
N ALA A 135 -29.93 -11.46 -13.41
CA ALA A 135 -29.59 -10.05 -13.57
C ALA A 135 -29.26 -9.35 -12.23
N LEU A 136 -29.99 -9.69 -11.17
CA LEU A 136 -29.75 -9.15 -9.83
C LEU A 136 -28.44 -9.70 -9.23
N GLU A 137 -28.18 -10.99 -9.38
CA GLU A 137 -26.92 -11.63 -8.98
C GLU A 137 -25.72 -11.02 -9.73
N TYR A 138 -25.86 -10.82 -11.05
CA TYR A 138 -24.84 -10.16 -11.86
C TYR A 138 -24.56 -8.74 -11.36
N THR A 139 -25.59 -7.95 -11.11
CA THR A 139 -25.45 -6.57 -10.62
C THR A 139 -24.79 -6.53 -9.24
N LEU A 140 -25.20 -7.43 -8.33
CA LEU A 140 -24.65 -7.51 -6.99
C LEU A 140 -23.18 -7.94 -7.00
N SER A 141 -22.83 -8.93 -7.83
CA SER A 141 -21.43 -9.38 -7.98
C SER A 141 -20.53 -8.26 -8.52
N GLN A 142 -21.00 -7.51 -9.53
CA GLN A 142 -20.30 -6.35 -10.07
C GLN A 142 -20.11 -5.25 -9.02
N PHE A 143 -21.16 -4.96 -8.23
CA PHE A 143 -21.09 -3.97 -7.17
C PHE A 143 -20.06 -4.35 -6.10
N VAL A 144 -20.06 -5.60 -5.63
CA VAL A 144 -19.08 -6.10 -4.65
C VAL A 144 -17.66 -6.08 -5.24
N CYS A 145 -17.49 -6.49 -6.49
CA CYS A 145 -16.20 -6.44 -7.17
C CYS A 145 -15.66 -5.00 -7.28
N GLY A 146 -16.53 -4.04 -7.62
CA GLY A 146 -16.19 -2.61 -7.63
C GLY A 146 -15.75 -2.10 -6.26
N LEU A 147 -16.46 -2.48 -5.20
CA LEU A 147 -16.13 -2.08 -3.83
C LEU A 147 -14.78 -2.66 -3.37
N LEU A 148 -14.51 -3.94 -3.64
CA LEU A 148 -13.22 -4.57 -3.35
C LEU A 148 -12.07 -3.89 -4.09
N ASN A 149 -12.26 -3.57 -5.38
CA ASN A 149 -11.24 -2.89 -6.19
C ASN A 149 -10.95 -1.47 -5.67
N ALA A 150 -11.97 -0.73 -5.22
CA ALA A 150 -11.77 0.58 -4.59
C ALA A 150 -10.94 0.48 -3.31
N HIS A 151 -11.22 -0.51 -2.45
CA HIS A 151 -10.45 -0.74 -1.23
C HIS A 151 -9.02 -1.21 -1.49
N ASP A 152 -8.80 -2.08 -2.49
CA ASP A 152 -7.47 -2.52 -2.89
C ASP A 152 -6.61 -1.32 -3.30
N LYS A 153 -7.11 -0.47 -4.21
CA LYS A 153 -6.42 0.74 -4.65
C LYS A 153 -6.11 1.68 -3.49
N TYR A 154 -7.04 1.82 -2.55
CA TYR A 154 -6.83 2.65 -1.36
C TYR A 154 -5.68 2.13 -0.48
N PHE A 155 -5.68 0.84 -0.13
CA PHE A 155 -4.62 0.26 0.69
C PHE A 155 -3.26 0.26 -0.01
N MET A 156 -3.23 -0.03 -1.31
CA MET A 156 -2.03 0.02 -2.11
C MET A 156 -1.44 1.44 -2.15
N ALA A 157 -2.27 2.46 -2.40
CA ALA A 157 -1.84 3.85 -2.39
C ALA A 157 -1.31 4.27 -1.00
N LEU A 158 -2.01 3.91 0.07
CA LEU A 158 -1.56 4.19 1.43
C LEU A 158 -0.20 3.55 1.75
N GLY A 159 0.00 2.29 1.36
CA GLY A 159 1.28 1.60 1.49
C GLY A 159 2.41 2.28 0.71
N ALA A 160 2.13 2.73 -0.52
CA ALA A 160 3.07 3.46 -1.35
C ALA A 160 3.44 4.83 -0.74
N TYR A 161 2.48 5.59 -0.26
CA TYR A 161 2.74 6.88 0.41
C TYR A 161 3.59 6.71 1.67
N LYS A 162 3.34 5.67 2.47
CA LYS A 162 4.15 5.35 3.65
C LYS A 162 5.60 5.03 3.28
N ALA A 163 5.80 4.23 2.23
CA ALA A 163 7.11 3.89 1.71
C ALA A 163 7.85 5.13 1.19
N GLN A 164 7.21 5.96 0.36
CA GLN A 164 7.79 7.18 -0.18
C GLN A 164 8.17 8.17 0.93
N SER A 165 7.28 8.42 1.89
CA SER A 165 7.53 9.34 3.00
C SER A 165 8.69 8.87 3.90
N ALA A 166 8.76 7.57 4.18
CA ALA A 166 9.87 6.98 4.91
C ALA A 166 11.21 7.12 4.16
N LEU A 167 11.20 6.88 2.84
CA LEU A 167 12.38 6.98 1.98
C LEU A 167 12.90 8.41 1.87
N VAL A 168 12.03 9.38 1.59
CA VAL A 168 12.39 10.80 1.51
C VAL A 168 12.97 11.28 2.85
N SER A 169 12.35 10.89 3.97
CA SER A 169 12.85 11.22 5.31
C SER A 169 14.22 10.61 5.59
N ALA A 170 14.43 9.36 5.18
CA ALA A 170 15.72 8.67 5.33
C ALA A 170 16.81 9.29 4.45
N LEU A 171 16.48 9.63 3.20
CA LEU A 171 17.37 10.29 2.26
C LEU A 171 17.79 11.66 2.80
N TYR A 172 16.84 12.48 3.27
CA TYR A 172 17.12 13.78 3.85
C TYR A 172 18.07 13.68 5.05
N LYS A 173 17.79 12.77 5.99
CA LYS A 173 18.69 12.50 7.13
C LYS A 173 20.07 12.00 6.69
N LYS A 174 20.14 11.21 5.62
CA LYS A 174 21.41 10.71 5.07
C LYS A 174 22.24 11.84 4.47
N VAL A 175 21.63 12.70 3.65
CA VAL A 175 22.26 13.86 3.00
C VAL A 175 22.86 14.81 4.04
N LEU A 176 22.16 15.04 5.16
CA LEU A 176 22.70 15.86 6.26
C LEU A 176 23.88 15.22 7.00
N ARG A 177 24.05 13.89 6.93
CA ARG A 177 25.09 13.13 7.63
C ARG A 177 26.26 12.69 6.73
N ILE A 178 26.25 12.99 5.43
CA ILE A 178 27.35 12.59 4.55
C ILE A 178 28.61 13.42 4.82
N SER A 179 29.78 12.77 4.76
CA SER A 179 31.08 13.44 4.83
C SER A 179 31.31 14.35 3.62
N SER A 180 32.18 15.35 3.77
CA SER A 180 32.59 16.26 2.69
C SER A 180 33.14 15.52 1.47
N SER A 181 33.93 14.45 1.70
CA SER A 181 34.49 13.61 0.63
C SER A 181 33.43 12.87 -0.19
N SER A 182 32.33 12.47 0.46
CA SER A 182 31.20 11.82 -0.21
C SER A 182 30.27 12.83 -0.86
N ARG A 183 30.09 14.03 -0.27
CA ARG A 183 29.31 15.12 -0.84
C ARG A 183 29.87 15.59 -2.19
N ARG A 184 31.19 15.59 -2.37
CA ARG A 184 31.82 15.95 -3.65
C ARG A 184 31.52 14.96 -4.78
N LYS A 185 31.13 13.72 -4.47
CA LYS A 185 30.77 12.69 -5.45
C LYS A 185 29.30 12.78 -5.91
N TYR A 186 28.43 13.39 -5.10
CA TYR A 186 27.01 13.53 -5.40
C TYR A 186 26.67 15.01 -5.54
N THR A 187 26.52 15.50 -6.78
CA THR A 187 26.11 16.88 -7.02
C THR A 187 24.68 17.11 -6.51
N ALA A 188 24.34 18.35 -6.17
CA ALA A 188 22.99 18.69 -5.73
C ALA A 188 21.93 18.27 -6.77
N GLY A 189 22.21 18.49 -8.05
CA GLY A 189 21.34 18.06 -9.16
C GLY A 189 21.11 16.54 -9.19
N HIS A 190 22.12 15.73 -8.86
CA HIS A 190 21.99 14.28 -8.77
C HIS A 190 21.19 13.79 -7.56
N ILE A 191 21.07 14.60 -6.50
CA ILE A 191 20.31 14.26 -5.29
C ILE A 191 18.83 14.68 -5.45
N THR A 192 18.58 15.76 -6.18
CA THR A 192 17.22 16.28 -6.43
C THR A 192 16.47 15.56 -7.55
N ASN A 193 17.20 14.93 -8.48
CA ASN A 193 16.64 14.17 -9.60
C ASN A 193 16.45 12.70 -9.24
#